data_AF-A0A3B9FYT3-F1
#
_entry.id   AF-A0A3B9FYT3-F1
#
_cell.length_a   1.000
_cell.length_b   1.000
_cell.length_c   1.000
_cell.angle_alpha   90.00
_cell.angle_beta   90.00
_cell.angle_gamma   90.00
#
_symmetry.space_group_name_H-M   'P 1'
#
loop_
_entity.id
_entity.type
_entity.pdbx_description
1 polymer ?
#
loop_
_entity_poly.entity_id
_entity_poly.type
_entity_poly.pdbx_seq_one_letter_code
_entity_poly.pdbx_strand_id
1 'polypeptide(L)'
;LRPGVNAKEVILEMLRRESIKGGLGKVYEYVGEGAENLEVPERMTITNMGAEMGATSSIFPADHVVKRFMEAQERGDQFVEMCADPDAEYDEEMELDLSALEPLVALPHQPDNVIPMRELKERPPVQQVFMGSCTNASYADLAKTALVMQGRHVHENVQCTLGISSRQVYKQLMKDGYLGMLVDAGVRILEIACGPCCAIGQVPPTNGIAVRTSNRNFRGRAGSPNANIYLVSPETAGATAIMGTFATAEEVMGEDVRKLAEIHEPLHYEIDDSLLIKPLPEEEAAKVEIIRGPNIAPLPVPEKPEQHVSCRVSLKGTDNISTDDITPAGAEFSSMRSNIPLMSKYCYHRYDPTFAERAKALGKSIIVGGENYGQGSSREHAAINPMYLGVRCVIAMSIARIHKGNLINHGIVPMLFESREDYEKIEQDDLLEIEGFLDQIPTRRVVVKDVTKGFAFNVRLELTDSEMAVVLAGGQLRYLKDQLVKEGVIKES
;
A
#
# COMPACT_ATOMS: atom_id res chain seq x y z
N LEU A 1 16.82 3.33 20.88
CA LEU A 1 17.09 2.00 20.29
C LEU A 1 18.58 1.68 20.45
N ARG A 2 18.95 0.42 20.62
CA ARG A 2 20.37 0.02 20.69
C ARG A 2 21.02 0.08 19.30
N PRO A 3 22.35 0.26 19.19
CA PRO A 3 23.03 0.25 17.89
C PRO A 3 22.75 -1.03 17.10
N GLY A 4 22.48 -0.90 15.80
CA GLY A 4 22.11 -2.03 14.94
C GLY A 4 20.62 -2.44 15.00
N VAL A 5 19.79 -1.70 15.74
CA VAL A 5 18.32 -1.83 15.74
C VAL A 5 17.71 -0.52 15.24
N ASN A 6 16.79 -0.62 14.28
CA ASN A 6 16.20 0.50 13.54
C ASN A 6 14.74 0.73 13.99
N ALA A 7 14.16 1.88 13.64
CA ALA A 7 12.74 2.16 13.83
C ALA A 7 11.83 1.12 13.13
N LYS A 8 12.35 0.45 12.09
CA LYS A 8 11.71 -0.68 11.43
C LYS A 8 11.39 -1.83 12.38
N GLU A 9 12.24 -2.12 13.36
CA GLU A 9 11.97 -3.16 14.36
C GLU A 9 10.78 -2.81 15.26
N VAL A 10 10.54 -1.52 15.54
CA VAL A 10 9.38 -1.08 16.34
C VAL A 10 8.09 -1.50 15.65
N ILE A 11 7.93 -1.17 14.37
CA ILE A 11 6.70 -1.46 13.63
C ILE A 11 6.58 -2.94 13.24
N LEU A 12 7.70 -3.66 13.04
CA LEU A 12 7.66 -5.11 12.88
C LEU A 12 7.23 -5.82 14.18
N GLU A 13 7.66 -5.35 15.35
CA GLU A 13 7.21 -5.88 16.63
C GLU A 13 5.71 -5.62 16.86
N MET A 14 5.22 -4.44 16.49
CA MET A 14 3.78 -4.15 16.53
C MET A 14 3.00 -5.08 15.59
N LEU A 15 3.46 -5.24 14.33
CA LEU A 15 2.85 -6.17 13.38
C LEU A 15 2.82 -7.61 13.91
N ARG A 16 3.87 -8.05 14.63
CA ARG A 16 3.93 -9.36 15.29
C ARG A 16 2.84 -9.53 16.35
N ARG A 17 2.51 -8.47 17.09
CA ARG A 17 1.52 -8.48 18.18
C ARG A 17 0.08 -8.29 17.67
N GLU A 18 -0.11 -7.35 16.75
CA GLU A 18 -1.43 -6.92 16.27
C GLU A 18 -1.92 -7.68 15.03
N SER A 19 -1.03 -8.34 14.29
CA SER A 19 -1.28 -8.90 12.96
C SER A 19 -1.70 -7.84 11.92
N ILE A 20 -1.98 -8.26 10.69
CA ILE A 20 -2.55 -7.38 9.65
C ILE A 20 -4.00 -6.91 9.93
N LYS A 21 -4.62 -7.37 11.03
CA LYS A 21 -6.02 -7.08 11.37
C LYS A 21 -6.19 -6.19 12.60
N GLY A 22 -5.19 -6.07 13.48
CA GLY A 22 -5.35 -5.44 14.79
C GLY A 22 -5.67 -3.94 14.73
N GLY A 23 -5.25 -3.25 13.67
CA GLY A 23 -5.49 -1.83 13.44
C GLY A 23 -6.83 -1.48 12.78
N LEU A 24 -7.67 -2.44 12.39
CA LEU A 24 -8.89 -2.14 11.63
C LEU A 24 -9.82 -1.19 12.41
N GLY A 25 -10.11 -0.03 11.82
CA GLY A 25 -10.96 0.99 12.44
C GLY A 25 -10.27 1.86 13.50
N LYS A 26 -8.97 1.64 13.76
CA LYS A 26 -8.20 2.37 14.77
C LYS A 26 -7.24 3.39 14.15
N VAL A 27 -6.83 4.37 14.94
CA VAL A 27 -5.66 5.22 14.68
C VAL A 27 -4.66 4.93 15.79
N TYR A 28 -3.40 4.65 15.43
CA TYR A 28 -2.34 4.50 16.43
C TYR A 28 -1.70 5.85 16.70
N GLU A 29 -1.69 6.27 17.96
CA GLU A 29 -0.92 7.42 18.43
C GLU A 29 0.29 6.94 19.24
N TYR A 30 1.47 7.49 18.94
CA TYR A 30 2.73 7.07 19.52
C TYR A 30 3.25 8.12 20.50
N VAL A 31 3.36 7.73 21.77
CA VAL A 31 3.77 8.61 22.89
C VAL A 31 4.83 7.95 23.77
N GLY A 32 5.32 8.70 24.77
CA GLY A 32 6.28 8.22 25.78
C GLY A 32 7.74 8.55 25.46
N GLU A 33 8.61 8.34 26.45
CA GLU A 33 10.04 8.71 26.40
C GLU A 33 10.78 8.13 25.18
N GLY A 34 10.41 6.90 24.77
CA GLY A 34 10.96 6.28 23.57
C GLY A 34 10.64 7.05 22.29
N ALA A 35 9.42 7.56 22.15
CA ALA A 35 8.95 8.30 20.97
C ALA A 35 9.57 9.70 20.87
N GLU A 36 9.80 10.36 22.01
CA GLU A 36 10.42 11.70 22.08
C GLU A 36 11.82 11.74 21.46
N ASN A 37 12.53 10.60 21.46
CA ASN A 37 13.90 10.49 20.97
C ASN A 37 14.02 10.02 19.51
N LEU A 38 12.91 9.63 18.86
CA LEU A 38 12.92 9.19 17.46
C LEU A 38 12.89 10.40 16.51
N GLU A 39 13.80 10.45 15.56
CA GLU A 39 13.84 11.49 14.52
C GLU A 39 12.66 11.36 13.55
N VAL A 40 12.33 12.44 12.83
CA VAL A 40 11.13 12.43 11.94
C VAL A 40 11.15 11.27 10.93
N PRO A 41 12.26 10.94 10.24
CA PRO A 41 12.26 9.79 9.34
C PRO A 41 12.05 8.44 10.03
N GLU A 42 12.50 8.27 11.27
CA GLU A 42 12.24 7.07 12.07
C GLU A 42 10.74 6.96 12.42
N ARG A 43 10.12 8.07 12.82
CA ARG A 43 8.67 8.17 13.03
C ARG A 43 7.90 7.87 11.74
N MET A 44 8.38 8.36 10.59
CA MET A 44 7.80 8.08 9.27
C MET A 44 7.88 6.60 8.91
N THR A 45 8.96 5.89 9.21
CA THR A 45 9.06 4.43 9.02
C THR A 45 7.95 3.71 9.77
N ILE A 46 7.74 4.08 11.04
CA ILE A 46 6.74 3.46 11.92
C ILE A 46 5.33 3.77 11.40
N THR A 47 5.01 5.04 11.13
CA THR A 47 3.66 5.43 10.68
C THR A 47 3.36 4.94 9.26
N ASN A 48 4.36 4.86 8.37
CA ASN A 48 4.21 4.29 7.03
C ASN A 48 3.69 2.86 7.10
N MET A 49 4.24 2.05 8.01
CA MET A 49 3.90 0.65 8.17
C MET A 49 2.69 0.38 9.07
N GLY A 50 2.10 1.43 9.67
CA GLY A 50 0.78 1.33 10.29
C GLY A 50 -0.31 0.87 9.32
N ALA A 51 -0.16 1.20 8.02
CA ALA A 51 -1.04 0.74 6.96
C ALA A 51 -1.07 -0.80 6.85
N GLU A 52 0.03 -1.49 7.14
CA GLU A 52 0.10 -2.95 7.09
C GLU A 52 -0.61 -3.63 8.27
N MET A 53 -0.82 -2.93 9.40
CA MET A 53 -1.68 -3.40 10.51
C MET A 53 -3.18 -3.20 10.24
N GLY A 54 -3.52 -2.61 9.07
CA GLY A 54 -4.91 -2.24 8.74
C GLY A 54 -5.38 -0.94 9.41
N ALA A 55 -4.47 -0.18 10.02
CA ALA A 55 -4.78 1.09 10.68
C ALA A 55 -5.42 2.09 9.71
N THR A 56 -6.34 2.92 10.23
CA THR A 56 -6.86 4.07 9.49
C THR A 56 -5.75 5.09 9.25
N SER A 57 -4.94 5.33 10.28
CA SER A 57 -3.76 6.17 10.26
C SER A 57 -2.85 5.83 11.45
N SER A 58 -1.66 6.41 11.45
CA SER A 58 -0.67 6.33 12.52
C SER A 58 -0.04 7.71 12.69
N ILE A 59 0.04 8.22 13.91
CA ILE A 59 0.44 9.61 14.18
C ILE A 59 1.42 9.71 15.37
N PHE A 60 2.40 10.60 15.23
CA PHE A 60 3.21 11.09 16.34
C PHE A 60 2.82 12.55 16.61
N PRO A 61 2.97 13.04 17.86
CA PRO A 61 2.77 14.45 18.15
C PRO A 61 3.72 15.35 17.33
N ALA A 62 3.24 16.53 16.97
CA ALA A 62 4.06 17.59 16.37
C ALA A 62 4.82 18.33 17.49
N ASP A 63 5.88 17.68 17.97
CA ASP A 63 6.68 18.12 19.11
C ASP A 63 7.97 18.86 18.69
N HIS A 64 8.90 19.02 19.64
CA HIS A 64 10.19 19.65 19.42
C HIS A 64 11.08 18.95 18.36
N VAL A 65 10.90 17.65 18.12
CA VAL A 65 11.64 16.93 17.06
C VAL A 65 11.08 17.30 15.70
N VAL A 66 9.75 17.39 15.57
CA VAL A 66 9.10 17.87 14.35
C VAL A 66 9.51 19.32 14.08
N LYS A 67 9.56 20.18 15.10
CA LYS A 67 10.06 21.55 14.98
C LYS A 67 11.47 21.60 14.42
N ARG A 68 12.41 20.85 15.01
CA ARG A 68 13.80 20.76 14.54
C ARG A 68 13.88 20.31 13.08
N PHE A 69 13.10 19.32 12.68
CA PHE A 69 13.06 18.86 11.29
C PHE A 69 12.51 19.95 10.35
N MET A 70 11.46 20.67 10.74
CA MET A 70 10.95 21.79 9.96
C MET A 70 11.96 22.94 9.85
N GLU A 71 12.69 23.25 10.92
CA GLU A 71 13.79 24.22 10.90
C GLU A 71 14.92 23.79 9.94
N ALA A 72 15.31 22.50 9.97
CA ALA A 72 16.30 21.94 9.06
C ALA A 72 15.88 22.04 7.58
N GLN A 73 14.58 22.12 7.31
CA GLN A 73 13.96 22.28 5.99
C GLN A 73 13.60 23.74 5.66
N GLU A 74 14.11 24.71 6.41
CA GLU A 74 13.81 26.16 6.25
C GLU A 74 12.32 26.52 6.39
N ARG A 75 11.58 25.77 7.21
CA ARG A 75 10.14 25.93 7.46
C ARG A 75 9.77 26.04 8.94
N GLY A 76 10.73 26.37 9.80
CA GLY A 76 10.51 26.46 11.24
C GLY A 76 9.45 27.50 11.66
N ASP A 77 9.27 28.55 10.85
CA ASP A 77 8.24 29.58 11.02
C ASP A 77 6.81 29.08 10.78
N GLN A 78 6.65 27.93 10.12
CA GLN A 78 5.37 27.28 9.84
C GLN A 78 5.03 26.17 10.86
N PHE A 79 5.90 25.93 11.84
CA PHE A 79 5.67 24.92 12.85
C PHE A 79 4.51 25.32 13.77
N VAL A 80 3.60 24.37 13.98
CA VAL A 80 2.53 24.46 14.96
C VAL A 80 2.60 23.22 15.82
N GLU A 81 2.73 23.42 17.14
CA GLU A 81 2.71 22.31 18.09
C GLU A 81 1.32 21.67 18.11
N MET A 82 1.29 20.35 18.03
CA MET A 82 0.06 19.55 18.08
C MET A 82 0.34 18.30 18.91
N CYS A 83 -0.11 18.32 20.16
CA CYS A 83 0.02 17.22 21.11
C CYS A 83 -1.38 16.79 21.55
N ALA A 84 -1.49 15.57 22.08
CA ALA A 84 -2.71 15.15 22.76
C ALA A 84 -2.99 16.03 23.98
N ASP A 85 -4.27 16.15 24.32
CA ASP A 85 -4.70 16.79 25.56
C ASP A 85 -4.20 15.98 26.77
N PRO A 86 -3.87 16.62 27.91
CA PRO A 86 -3.36 15.90 29.10
C PRO A 86 -4.32 14.84 29.66
N ASP A 87 -5.61 14.94 29.36
CA ASP A 87 -6.69 14.03 29.76
C ASP A 87 -7.22 13.21 28.58
N ALA A 88 -6.47 13.11 27.47
CA ALA A 88 -6.81 12.20 26.38
C ALA A 88 -6.88 10.75 26.88
N GLU A 89 -7.98 10.07 26.54
CA GLU A 89 -8.18 8.65 26.82
C GLU A 89 -8.00 7.84 25.53
N TYR A 90 -7.37 6.67 25.64
CA TYR A 90 -7.19 5.74 24.53
C TYR A 90 -8.04 4.49 24.76
N ASP A 91 -8.71 3.99 23.70
CA ASP A 91 -9.52 2.77 23.79
C ASP A 91 -8.67 1.54 24.17
N GLU A 92 -7.41 1.52 23.74
CA GLU A 92 -6.43 0.46 23.98
C GLU A 92 -5.03 1.04 24.09
N GLU A 93 -4.16 0.39 24.86
CA GLU A 93 -2.75 0.79 25.05
C GLU A 93 -1.81 -0.39 24.75
N MET A 94 -0.69 -0.09 24.09
CA MET A 94 0.40 -1.04 23.86
C MET A 94 1.73 -0.45 24.33
N GLU A 95 2.42 -1.17 25.21
CA GLU A 95 3.75 -0.78 25.69
C GLU A 95 4.87 -1.53 24.95
N LEU A 96 5.88 -0.78 24.49
CA LEU A 96 7.08 -1.30 23.83
C LEU A 96 8.34 -0.75 24.49
N ASP A 97 9.13 -1.64 25.09
CA ASP A 97 10.48 -1.30 25.53
C ASP A 97 11.45 -1.29 24.33
N LEU A 98 11.78 -0.08 23.86
CA LEU A 98 12.70 0.12 22.75
C LEU A 98 14.14 -0.37 23.03
N SER A 99 14.52 -0.53 24.30
CA SER A 99 15.85 -1.02 24.67
C SER A 99 15.96 -2.54 24.55
N ALA A 100 14.84 -3.25 24.73
CA ALA A 100 14.75 -4.70 24.61
C ALA A 100 14.62 -5.18 23.15
N LEU A 101 14.26 -4.30 22.21
CA LEU A 101 14.15 -4.66 20.80
C LEU A 101 15.46 -5.19 20.23
N GLU A 102 15.32 -6.22 19.39
CA GLU A 102 16.39 -6.88 18.65
C GLU A 102 16.06 -6.93 17.16
N PRO A 103 17.03 -7.17 16.25
CA PRO A 103 16.74 -7.25 14.82
C PRO A 103 15.64 -8.27 14.51
N LEU A 104 14.65 -7.86 13.72
CA LEU A 104 13.48 -8.67 13.36
C LEU A 104 13.46 -8.95 11.85
N VAL A 105 12.71 -9.99 11.47
CA VAL A 105 12.46 -10.32 10.07
C VAL A 105 11.00 -10.71 9.87
N ALA A 106 10.34 -10.09 8.89
CA ALA A 106 9.04 -10.54 8.40
C ALA A 106 9.24 -11.60 7.30
N LEU A 107 8.76 -12.81 7.56
CA LEU A 107 8.81 -13.95 6.65
C LEU A 107 7.72 -13.84 5.57
N PRO A 108 7.91 -14.45 4.39
CA PRO A 108 6.85 -14.51 3.38
C PRO A 108 5.60 -15.27 3.89
N HIS A 109 4.41 -15.04 3.35
CA HIS A 109 4.01 -14.00 2.39
C HIS A 109 3.10 -12.96 3.05
N GLN A 110 3.36 -12.61 4.31
CA GLN A 110 2.61 -11.59 5.04
C GLN A 110 3.54 -10.74 5.92
N PRO A 111 3.27 -9.43 6.05
CA PRO A 111 4.15 -8.53 6.79
C PRO A 111 4.08 -8.74 8.31
N ASP A 112 3.04 -9.42 8.82
CA ASP A 112 2.88 -9.77 10.24
C ASP A 112 3.52 -11.11 10.64
N ASN A 113 4.03 -11.88 9.68
CA ASN A 113 4.75 -13.15 9.95
C ASN A 113 6.16 -12.85 10.45
N VAL A 114 6.27 -12.19 11.59
CA VAL A 114 7.51 -11.63 12.12
C VAL A 114 8.11 -12.53 13.18
N ILE A 115 9.42 -12.79 13.07
CA ILE A 115 10.21 -13.47 14.10
C ILE A 115 11.47 -12.67 14.42
N PRO A 116 12.04 -12.82 15.63
CA PRO A 116 13.39 -12.37 15.91
C PRO A 116 14.41 -13.00 14.95
N MET A 117 15.38 -12.21 14.47
CA MET A 117 16.40 -12.70 13.53
C MET A 117 17.17 -13.91 14.08
N ARG A 118 17.38 -13.97 15.40
CA ARG A 118 18.03 -15.11 16.08
C ARG A 118 17.24 -16.43 15.98
N GLU A 119 15.93 -16.37 15.76
CA GLU A 119 15.08 -17.55 15.60
C GLU A 119 15.08 -18.11 14.18
N LEU A 120 15.57 -17.35 13.19
CA LEU A 120 15.75 -17.82 11.82
C LEU A 120 17.00 -18.72 11.73
N LYS A 121 16.86 -20.01 12.04
CA LYS A 121 18.00 -20.95 12.18
C LYS A 121 18.69 -21.31 10.86
N GLU A 122 17.93 -21.58 9.80
CA GLU A 122 18.48 -22.12 8.54
C GLU A 122 19.12 -21.06 7.64
N ARG A 123 18.88 -19.76 7.91
CA ARG A 123 19.42 -18.57 7.19
C ARG A 123 19.74 -18.85 5.71
N PRO A 124 18.71 -19.14 4.88
CA PRO A 124 18.93 -19.65 3.54
C PRO A 124 19.64 -18.61 2.63
N PRO A 125 20.29 -19.06 1.55
CA PRO A 125 20.94 -18.18 0.59
C PRO A 125 19.99 -17.15 -0.02
N VAL A 126 20.44 -15.90 -0.04
CA VAL A 126 19.71 -14.76 -0.61
C VAL A 126 20.25 -14.48 -2.01
N GLN A 127 19.35 -14.17 -2.97
CA GLN A 127 19.74 -13.84 -4.35
C GLN A 127 19.49 -12.38 -4.70
N GLN A 128 18.64 -11.69 -3.93
CA GLN A 128 18.34 -10.27 -4.13
C GLN A 128 18.28 -9.55 -2.80
N VAL A 129 18.91 -8.39 -2.74
CA VAL A 129 18.69 -7.40 -1.68
C VAL A 129 18.26 -6.09 -2.34
N PHE A 130 17.12 -5.55 -1.91
CA PHE A 130 16.67 -4.21 -2.29
C PHE A 130 16.55 -3.34 -1.04
N MET A 131 17.45 -2.36 -0.94
CA MET A 131 17.48 -1.36 0.12
C MET A 131 16.78 -0.09 -0.36
N GLY A 132 16.20 0.65 0.58
CA GLY A 132 15.47 1.89 0.30
C GLY A 132 13.95 1.76 0.35
N SER A 133 13.29 2.41 -0.62
CA SER A 133 11.84 2.69 -0.68
C SER A 133 11.38 3.81 0.25
N CYS A 134 10.13 4.26 0.12
CA CYS A 134 9.58 5.32 0.98
C CYS A 134 9.55 4.95 2.47
N THR A 135 9.65 3.67 2.83
CA THR A 135 9.63 3.22 4.22
C THR A 135 10.96 3.41 4.93
N ASN A 136 12.09 3.16 4.26
CA ASN A 136 13.43 3.16 4.86
C ASN A 136 14.49 3.62 3.84
N ALA A 137 14.48 4.90 3.50
CA ALA A 137 15.45 5.53 2.59
C ALA A 137 15.77 6.96 3.01
N SER A 138 15.78 7.21 4.32
CA SER A 138 16.25 8.47 4.90
C SER A 138 17.77 8.63 4.73
N TYR A 139 18.32 9.78 5.11
CA TYR A 139 19.77 9.95 5.08
C TYR A 139 20.44 8.99 6.08
N ALA A 140 19.94 8.94 7.31
CA ALA A 140 20.51 8.12 8.38
C ALA A 140 20.42 6.63 8.07
N ASP A 141 19.29 6.14 7.54
CA ASP A 141 19.14 4.74 7.11
C ASP A 141 20.27 4.32 6.15
N LEU A 142 20.52 5.16 5.14
CA LEU A 142 21.45 4.84 4.07
C LEU A 142 22.91 5.07 4.47
N ALA A 143 23.18 6.07 5.29
CA ALA A 143 24.51 6.30 5.88
C ALA A 143 24.91 5.15 6.83
N LYS A 144 23.99 4.70 7.71
CA LYS A 144 24.21 3.52 8.57
C LYS A 144 24.48 2.27 7.73
N THR A 145 23.68 2.05 6.69
CA THR A 145 23.88 0.94 5.74
C THR A 145 25.24 1.01 5.04
N ALA A 146 25.66 2.19 4.60
CA ALA A 146 26.97 2.42 3.99
C ALA A 146 28.11 2.05 4.94
N LEU A 147 28.01 2.36 6.24
CA LEU A 147 28.99 1.98 7.26
C LEU A 147 29.02 0.46 7.50
N VAL A 148 27.86 -0.22 7.51
CA VAL A 148 27.80 -1.69 7.60
C VAL A 148 28.56 -2.34 6.43
N MET A 149 28.41 -1.77 5.22
CA MET A 149 29.01 -2.29 3.99
C MET A 149 30.44 -1.79 3.74
N GLN A 150 30.93 -0.82 4.51
CA GLN A 150 32.21 -0.15 4.25
C GLN A 150 33.37 -1.15 4.19
N GLY A 151 34.17 -1.06 3.11
CA GLY A 151 35.35 -1.91 2.90
C GLY A 151 35.04 -3.38 2.59
N ARG A 152 33.78 -3.73 2.35
CA ARG A 152 33.32 -5.08 2.01
C ARG A 152 32.59 -5.05 0.67
N HIS A 153 32.42 -6.20 0.04
CA HIS A 153 31.71 -6.32 -1.23
C HIS A 153 30.45 -7.17 -1.07
N VAL A 154 29.40 -6.82 -1.82
CA VAL A 154 28.20 -7.63 -1.96
C VAL A 154 28.60 -9.03 -2.41
N HIS A 155 28.01 -10.04 -1.76
CA HIS A 155 28.27 -11.45 -2.06
C HIS A 155 27.98 -11.73 -3.54
N GLU A 156 28.82 -12.52 -4.21
CA GLU A 156 28.78 -12.75 -5.67
C GLU A 156 27.42 -13.28 -6.20
N ASN A 157 26.68 -13.98 -5.35
CA ASN A 157 25.37 -14.55 -5.67
C ASN A 157 24.19 -13.61 -5.35
N VAL A 158 24.45 -12.40 -4.84
CA VAL A 158 23.43 -11.42 -4.45
C VAL A 158 23.41 -10.26 -5.45
N GLN A 159 22.24 -9.98 -6.02
CA GLN A 159 22.00 -8.69 -6.67
C GLN A 159 21.52 -7.67 -5.64
N CYS A 160 22.36 -6.68 -5.34
CA CYS A 160 22.05 -5.61 -4.39
C CYS A 160 21.70 -4.31 -5.11
N THR A 161 20.52 -3.76 -4.85
CA THR A 161 20.08 -2.46 -5.38
C THR A 161 19.64 -1.50 -4.29
N LEU A 162 19.74 -0.21 -4.58
CA LEU A 162 19.35 0.86 -3.67
C LEU A 162 18.41 1.86 -4.35
N GLY A 163 17.23 2.06 -3.79
CA GLY A 163 16.32 3.16 -4.14
C GLY A 163 16.39 4.29 -3.12
N ILE A 164 16.73 5.51 -3.55
CA ILE A 164 16.85 6.67 -2.66
C ILE A 164 15.55 7.48 -2.70
N SER A 165 15.11 8.00 -1.55
CA SER A 165 13.80 8.65 -1.38
C SER A 165 13.63 9.97 -2.15
N SER A 166 14.71 10.76 -2.28
CA SER A 166 14.63 12.09 -2.89
C SER A 166 15.97 12.55 -3.47
N ARG A 167 15.93 13.58 -4.34
CA ARG A 167 17.13 14.24 -4.88
C ARG A 167 17.95 14.90 -3.78
N GLN A 168 17.28 15.44 -2.77
CA GLN A 168 17.90 16.08 -1.62
C GLN A 168 18.75 15.10 -0.83
N VAL A 169 18.19 13.95 -0.42
CA VAL A 169 18.91 12.89 0.29
C VAL A 169 20.04 12.33 -0.57
N TYR A 170 19.78 12.09 -1.85
CA TYR A 170 20.80 11.62 -2.81
C TYR A 170 22.02 12.54 -2.86
N LYS A 171 21.81 13.85 -3.01
CA LYS A 171 22.89 14.84 -3.05
C LYS A 171 23.67 14.88 -1.74
N GLN A 172 22.98 14.79 -0.60
CA GLN A 172 23.63 14.84 0.71
C GLN A 172 24.51 13.60 0.94
N LEU A 173 23.99 12.39 0.67
CA LEU A 173 24.76 11.14 0.74
C LEU A 173 25.98 11.13 -0.19
N MET A 174 25.87 11.77 -1.36
CA MET A 174 26.98 11.91 -2.29
C MET A 174 28.07 12.83 -1.73
N LYS A 175 27.71 13.99 -1.19
CA LYS A 175 28.66 14.96 -0.61
C LYS A 175 29.42 14.35 0.56
N ASP A 176 28.73 13.60 1.40
CA ASP A 176 29.29 13.01 2.62
C ASP A 176 30.03 11.68 2.35
N GLY A 177 30.04 11.22 1.09
CA GLY A 177 30.82 10.06 0.64
C GLY A 177 30.14 8.70 0.87
N TYR A 178 29.00 8.64 1.55
CA TYR A 178 28.26 7.38 1.78
C TYR A 178 27.81 6.70 0.48
N LEU A 179 27.43 7.49 -0.53
CA LEU A 179 27.07 6.93 -1.83
C LEU A 179 28.27 6.22 -2.49
N GLY A 180 29.47 6.79 -2.33
CA GLY A 180 30.72 6.18 -2.80
C GLY A 180 30.97 4.83 -2.12
N MET A 181 30.82 4.76 -0.80
CA MET A 181 30.99 3.51 -0.04
C MET A 181 30.05 2.40 -0.53
N LEU A 182 28.80 2.73 -0.83
CA LEU A 182 27.81 1.77 -1.33
C LEU A 182 28.15 1.30 -2.75
N VAL A 183 28.59 2.22 -3.62
CA VAL A 183 29.05 1.88 -4.98
C VAL A 183 30.29 1.00 -4.93
N ASP A 184 31.26 1.32 -4.08
CA ASP A 184 32.47 0.52 -3.87
C ASP A 184 32.14 -0.90 -3.37
N ALA A 185 31.11 -1.03 -2.54
CA ALA A 185 30.61 -2.33 -2.10
C ALA A 185 29.88 -3.13 -3.20
N GLY A 186 29.64 -2.55 -4.38
CA GLY A 186 28.95 -3.21 -5.50
C GLY A 186 27.44 -3.01 -5.52
N VAL A 187 26.90 -2.04 -4.78
CA VAL A 187 25.47 -1.71 -4.80
C VAL A 187 25.11 -0.93 -6.07
N ARG A 188 24.06 -1.37 -6.76
CA ARG A 188 23.52 -0.63 -7.92
C ARG A 188 22.46 0.38 -7.49
N ILE A 189 22.79 1.66 -7.67
CA ILE A 189 21.88 2.77 -7.37
C ILE A 189 20.80 2.86 -8.47
N LEU A 190 19.53 2.93 -8.07
CA LEU A 190 18.39 3.05 -8.98
C LEU A 190 17.91 4.50 -9.07
N GLU A 191 16.98 4.74 -9.99
CA GLU A 191 16.29 6.02 -10.12
C GLU A 191 15.54 6.38 -8.83
N ILE A 192 15.39 7.69 -8.58
CA ILE A 192 14.66 8.24 -7.44
C ILE A 192 13.16 8.06 -7.70
N ALA A 193 12.67 6.85 -7.42
CA ALA A 193 11.31 6.39 -7.68
C ALA A 193 10.98 5.19 -6.78
N CYS A 194 9.72 4.72 -6.81
CA CYS A 194 9.29 3.54 -6.05
C CYS A 194 10.09 2.27 -6.40
N GLY A 195 10.46 2.11 -7.69
CA GLY A 195 11.32 1.03 -8.16
C GLY A 195 10.85 -0.38 -7.74
N PRO A 196 11.77 -1.25 -7.26
CA PRO A 196 11.47 -2.65 -6.96
C PRO A 196 10.39 -2.85 -5.90
N CYS A 197 10.10 -1.85 -5.04
CA CYS A 197 9.00 -1.89 -4.05
C CYS A 197 7.64 -2.23 -4.69
N CYS A 198 7.44 -1.80 -5.95
CA CYS A 198 6.23 -2.08 -6.74
C CYS A 198 6.53 -2.88 -8.02
N ALA A 199 7.60 -3.68 -8.00
CA ALA A 199 8.04 -4.54 -9.11
C ALA A 199 8.46 -3.77 -10.38
N ILE A 200 9.09 -2.60 -10.22
CA ILE A 200 9.64 -1.81 -11.33
C ILE A 200 11.18 -1.83 -11.25
N GLY A 201 11.86 -2.02 -12.37
CA GLY A 201 13.33 -1.92 -12.46
C GLY A 201 14.12 -3.12 -11.95
N GLN A 202 13.57 -3.97 -11.06
CA GLN A 202 14.20 -5.23 -10.67
C GLN A 202 13.17 -6.26 -10.17
N VAL A 203 13.31 -7.50 -10.65
CA VAL A 203 12.47 -8.65 -10.28
C VAL A 203 13.37 -9.76 -9.73
N PRO A 204 13.03 -10.38 -8.58
CA PRO A 204 13.80 -11.51 -8.04
C PRO A 204 13.63 -12.78 -8.87
N PRO A 205 14.58 -13.73 -8.80
CA PRO A 205 14.49 -14.98 -9.54
C PRO A 205 13.28 -15.81 -9.09
N THR A 206 12.78 -16.66 -9.99
CA THR A 206 11.70 -17.61 -9.70
C THR A 206 12.09 -18.51 -8.53
N ASN A 207 11.21 -18.64 -7.54
CA ASN A 207 11.45 -19.38 -6.29
C ASN A 207 12.64 -18.87 -5.47
N GLY A 208 13.20 -17.71 -5.81
CA GLY A 208 14.32 -17.10 -5.10
C GLY A 208 13.89 -16.34 -3.85
N ILE A 209 14.88 -16.05 -3.02
CA ILE A 209 14.75 -15.26 -1.79
C ILE A 209 15.22 -13.83 -2.06
N ALA A 210 14.33 -12.88 -1.76
CA ALA A 210 14.58 -11.46 -1.83
C ALA A 210 14.42 -10.83 -0.45
N VAL A 211 15.44 -10.12 0.01
CA VAL A 211 15.43 -9.35 1.26
C VAL A 211 15.21 -7.88 0.92
N ARG A 212 14.25 -7.24 1.58
CA ARG A 212 13.84 -5.87 1.25
C ARG A 212 13.62 -5.02 2.49
N THR A 213 13.89 -3.73 2.37
CA THR A 213 13.59 -2.74 3.41
C THR A 213 12.24 -2.04 3.19
N SER A 214 11.46 -2.49 2.20
CA SER A 214 10.10 -2.02 1.94
C SER A 214 9.10 -2.50 3.00
N ASN A 215 7.81 -2.21 2.81
CA ASN A 215 6.74 -2.53 3.76
C ASN A 215 5.90 -3.78 3.41
N ARG A 216 5.92 -4.27 2.17
CA ARG A 216 5.02 -5.36 1.72
C ARG A 216 5.76 -6.54 1.09
N ASN A 217 5.36 -7.76 1.46
CA ASN A 217 5.92 -9.02 1.00
C ASN A 217 4.88 -10.06 0.53
N PHE A 218 3.69 -9.60 0.12
CA PHE A 218 2.65 -10.48 -0.44
C PHE A 218 3.15 -11.29 -1.63
N ARG A 219 2.56 -12.47 -1.86
CA ARG A 219 2.84 -13.30 -3.04
C ARG A 219 2.69 -12.48 -4.32
N GLY A 220 3.66 -12.56 -5.23
CA GLY A 220 3.65 -11.82 -6.49
C GLY A 220 3.98 -10.32 -6.41
N ARG A 221 4.14 -9.75 -5.20
CA ARG A 221 4.38 -8.31 -5.01
C ARG A 221 5.63 -7.79 -5.72
N ALA A 222 6.67 -8.61 -5.80
CA ALA A 222 7.94 -8.28 -6.44
C ALA A 222 7.96 -8.51 -7.96
N GLY A 223 6.82 -8.85 -8.58
CA GLY A 223 6.70 -9.15 -10.01
C GLY A 223 6.87 -10.63 -10.35
N SER A 224 7.71 -11.35 -9.60
CA SER A 224 7.82 -12.82 -9.68
C SER A 224 6.70 -13.47 -8.84
N PRO A 225 5.84 -14.33 -9.42
CA PRO A 225 4.71 -14.94 -8.71
C PRO A 225 5.11 -15.80 -7.50
N ASN A 226 6.29 -16.41 -7.54
CA ASN A 226 6.73 -17.43 -6.58
C ASN A 226 8.00 -17.03 -5.80
N ALA A 227 8.41 -15.77 -5.86
CA ALA A 227 9.54 -15.31 -5.04
C ALA A 227 9.14 -15.14 -3.57
N ASN A 228 10.08 -15.49 -2.69
CA ASN A 228 9.95 -15.35 -1.24
C ASN A 228 10.55 -14.01 -0.81
N ILE A 229 9.70 -13.08 -0.38
CA ILE A 229 10.12 -11.74 0.02
C ILE A 229 10.17 -11.66 1.55
N TYR A 230 11.32 -11.28 2.08
CA TYR A 230 11.54 -11.05 3.51
C TYR A 230 11.71 -9.55 3.75
N LEU A 231 11.13 -9.03 4.83
CA LEU A 231 11.27 -7.62 5.21
C LEU A 231 12.17 -7.49 6.42
N VAL A 232 13.14 -6.56 6.35
CA VAL A 232 14.14 -6.30 7.39
C VAL A 232 14.48 -4.80 7.46
N SER A 233 15.22 -4.39 8.48
CA SER A 233 15.84 -3.06 8.58
C SER A 233 16.97 -2.85 7.56
N PRO A 234 17.30 -1.58 7.21
CA PRO A 234 18.42 -1.25 6.32
C PRO A 234 19.76 -1.85 6.73
N GLU A 235 20.08 -1.81 8.02
CA GLU A 235 21.32 -2.30 8.59
C GLU A 235 21.43 -3.83 8.42
N THR A 236 20.34 -4.55 8.69
CA THR A 236 20.20 -6.00 8.44
C THR A 236 20.26 -6.33 6.95
N ALA A 237 19.66 -5.51 6.08
CA ALA A 237 19.72 -5.70 4.63
C ALA A 237 21.14 -5.54 4.09
N GLY A 238 21.87 -4.51 4.55
CA GLY A 238 23.27 -4.29 4.20
C GLY A 238 24.15 -5.46 4.64
N ALA A 239 24.00 -5.92 5.89
CA ALA A 239 24.71 -7.08 6.41
C ALA A 239 24.42 -8.35 5.60
N THR A 240 23.14 -8.60 5.30
CA THR A 240 22.69 -9.73 4.49
C THR A 240 23.25 -9.69 3.06
N ALA A 241 23.37 -8.49 2.46
CA ALA A 241 23.94 -8.33 1.13
C ALA A 241 25.42 -8.72 1.08
N ILE A 242 26.18 -8.41 2.13
CA ILE A 242 27.59 -8.79 2.25
C ILE A 242 27.75 -10.28 2.51
N MET A 243 26.91 -10.85 3.39
CA MET A 243 27.06 -12.24 3.82
C MET A 243 26.49 -13.26 2.81
N GLY A 244 25.55 -12.86 1.96
CA GLY A 244 24.85 -13.77 1.03
C GLY A 244 23.77 -14.63 1.70
N THR A 245 23.62 -14.52 3.02
CA THR A 245 22.60 -15.13 3.86
C THR A 245 22.15 -14.11 4.91
N PHE A 246 21.03 -14.37 5.60
CA PHE A 246 20.50 -13.46 6.61
C PHE A 246 21.53 -13.16 7.71
N ALA A 247 21.81 -11.88 7.94
CA ALA A 247 22.78 -11.44 8.94
C ALA A 247 22.38 -10.10 9.55
N THR A 248 22.80 -9.88 10.79
CA THR A 248 22.64 -8.59 11.49
C THR A 248 23.87 -7.70 11.29
N ALA A 249 23.71 -6.39 11.48
CA ALA A 249 24.85 -5.48 11.46
C ALA A 249 25.91 -5.79 12.53
N GLU A 250 25.48 -6.26 13.70
CA GLU A 250 26.40 -6.68 14.79
C GLU A 250 27.28 -7.86 14.36
N GLU A 251 26.76 -8.84 13.63
CA GLU A 251 27.55 -9.97 13.11
C GLU A 251 28.62 -9.53 12.10
N VAL A 252 28.39 -8.43 11.37
CA VAL A 252 29.33 -7.91 10.34
C VAL A 252 30.33 -6.91 10.92
N MET A 253 29.90 -6.08 11.87
CA MET A 253 30.69 -4.99 12.44
C MET A 253 31.35 -5.34 13.79
N GLY A 254 30.83 -6.32 14.53
CA GLY A 254 31.25 -6.58 15.90
C GLY A 254 31.04 -5.35 16.79
N GLU A 255 32.04 -4.99 17.60
CA GLU A 255 31.97 -3.83 18.49
C GLU A 255 31.78 -2.48 17.75
N ASP A 256 32.20 -2.42 16.49
CA ASP A 256 32.07 -1.22 15.65
C ASP A 256 30.60 -0.89 15.32
N VAL A 257 29.64 -1.79 15.59
CA VAL A 257 28.20 -1.51 15.44
C VAL A 257 27.78 -0.27 16.23
N ARG A 258 28.49 0.08 17.32
CA ARG A 258 28.25 1.28 18.12
C ARG A 258 28.39 2.58 17.32
N LYS A 259 29.22 2.59 16.26
CA LYS A 259 29.40 3.75 15.36
C LYS A 259 28.08 4.13 14.66
N LEU A 260 27.16 3.18 14.49
CA LEU A 260 25.86 3.47 13.87
C LEU A 260 24.99 4.41 14.70
N ALA A 261 25.22 4.50 16.02
CA ALA A 261 24.50 5.43 16.90
C ALA A 261 24.95 6.89 16.76
N GLU A 262 26.08 7.14 16.09
CA GLU A 262 26.58 8.50 15.82
C GLU A 262 25.97 9.11 14.56
N ILE A 263 25.24 8.31 13.77
CA ILE A 263 24.60 8.74 12.53
C ILE A 263 23.19 9.25 12.82
N HIS A 264 23.00 10.53 12.54
CA HIS A 264 21.74 11.26 12.67
C HIS A 264 21.34 11.89 11.34
N GLU A 265 20.09 12.34 11.26
CA GLU A 265 19.66 13.19 10.16
C GLU A 265 20.43 14.52 10.12
N PRO A 266 20.61 15.12 8.92
CA PRO A 266 21.29 16.41 8.79
C PRO A 266 20.58 17.52 9.59
N LEU A 267 21.36 18.38 10.23
CA LEU A 267 20.83 19.59 10.89
C LEU A 267 20.28 20.62 9.91
N HIS A 268 20.66 20.51 8.64
CA HIS A 268 20.20 21.37 7.56
C HIS A 268 20.18 20.57 6.26
N TYR A 269 19.11 20.73 5.49
CA TYR A 269 18.99 20.13 4.17
C TYR A 269 19.11 21.20 3.09
N GLU A 270 19.87 20.91 2.02
CA GLU A 270 19.89 21.78 0.84
C GLU A 270 18.53 21.75 0.14
N ILE A 271 17.83 22.89 0.11
CA ILE A 271 16.56 23.05 -0.60
C ILE A 271 16.82 23.40 -2.06
N ASP A 272 16.29 22.59 -2.98
CA ASP A 272 16.41 22.80 -4.43
C ASP A 272 15.07 22.50 -5.12
N ASP A 273 14.29 23.56 -5.31
CA ASP A 273 12.96 23.50 -5.93
C ASP A 273 12.99 23.77 -7.44
N SER A 274 14.18 23.80 -8.07
CA SER A 274 14.34 24.16 -9.49
C SER A 274 13.58 23.25 -10.47
N LEU A 275 13.24 22.03 -10.06
CA LEU A 275 12.44 21.08 -10.85
C LEU A 275 10.94 21.10 -10.52
N LEU A 276 10.50 21.97 -9.60
CA LEU A 276 9.08 22.16 -9.33
C LEU A 276 8.47 23.12 -10.36
N ILE A 277 7.59 22.60 -11.20
CA ILE A 277 6.81 23.41 -12.14
C ILE A 277 5.65 24.03 -11.35
N LYS A 278 5.64 25.37 -11.23
CA LYS A 278 4.53 26.08 -10.58
C LYS A 278 3.28 26.04 -11.46
N PRO A 279 2.07 25.99 -10.88
CA PRO A 279 0.84 26.12 -11.65
C PRO A 279 0.82 27.48 -12.36
N LEU A 280 0.28 27.50 -13.58
CA LEU A 280 0.04 28.74 -14.32
C LEU A 280 -1.05 29.57 -13.63
N PRO A 281 -1.05 30.90 -13.79
CA PRO A 281 -2.20 31.73 -13.44
C PRO A 281 -3.48 31.22 -14.11
N GLU A 282 -4.62 31.36 -13.45
CA GLU A 282 -5.89 30.77 -13.90
C GLU A 282 -6.26 31.14 -15.35
N GLU A 283 -6.08 32.40 -15.74
CA GLU A 283 -6.35 32.87 -17.11
C GLU A 283 -5.47 32.24 -18.18
N GLU A 284 -4.24 31.85 -17.82
CA GLU A 284 -3.32 31.15 -18.70
C GLU A 284 -3.61 29.65 -18.70
N ALA A 285 -3.85 29.07 -17.53
CA ALA A 285 -4.24 27.67 -17.36
C ALA A 285 -5.49 27.33 -18.18
N ALA A 286 -6.48 28.23 -18.23
CA ALA A 286 -7.71 28.06 -19.01
C ALA A 286 -7.47 27.98 -20.53
N LYS A 287 -6.31 28.46 -21.02
CA LYS A 287 -5.92 28.43 -22.44
C LYS A 287 -5.07 27.21 -22.78
N VAL A 288 -4.63 26.43 -21.79
CA VAL A 288 -3.78 25.26 -22.01
C VAL A 288 -4.58 24.18 -22.72
N GLU A 289 -4.12 23.79 -23.90
CA GLU A 289 -4.62 22.60 -24.57
C GLU A 289 -4.02 21.34 -23.93
N ILE A 290 -4.89 20.45 -23.43
CA ILE A 290 -4.45 19.18 -22.83
C ILE A 290 -4.16 18.18 -23.95
N ILE A 291 -2.88 17.99 -24.25
CA ILE A 291 -2.42 17.01 -25.25
C ILE A 291 -2.55 15.60 -24.68
N ARG A 292 -3.27 14.72 -25.38
CA ARG A 292 -3.47 13.31 -24.99
C ARG A 292 -2.90 12.38 -26.06
N GLY A 293 -1.95 11.53 -25.66
CA GLY A 293 -1.45 10.46 -26.51
C GLY A 293 -2.47 9.32 -26.67
N PRO A 294 -2.22 8.33 -27.56
CA PRO A 294 -3.16 7.24 -27.84
C PRO A 294 -3.43 6.34 -26.61
N ASN A 295 -2.58 6.42 -25.58
CA ASN A 295 -2.72 5.68 -24.34
C ASN A 295 -3.36 6.49 -23.19
N ILE A 296 -3.92 7.67 -23.48
CA ILE A 296 -4.71 8.46 -22.55
C ILE A 296 -6.14 8.46 -23.06
N ALA A 297 -6.96 7.56 -22.51
CA ALA A 297 -8.36 7.41 -22.88
C ALA A 297 -9.28 8.18 -21.92
N PRO A 298 -10.49 8.58 -22.35
CA PRO A 298 -11.51 9.08 -21.43
C PRO A 298 -11.80 8.09 -20.32
N LEU A 299 -11.95 8.60 -19.08
CA LEU A 299 -12.36 7.77 -17.95
C LEU A 299 -13.82 7.34 -18.16
N PRO A 300 -14.14 6.03 -18.15
CA PRO A 300 -15.51 5.56 -18.23
C PRO A 300 -16.30 6.00 -17.00
N VAL A 301 -17.53 6.46 -17.23
CA VAL A 301 -18.46 6.84 -16.17
C VAL A 301 -19.55 5.76 -16.11
N PRO A 302 -19.71 5.06 -14.98
CA PRO A 302 -20.74 4.01 -14.80
C PRO A 302 -22.16 4.54 -15.03
N GLU A 303 -23.12 3.64 -15.21
CA GLU A 303 -24.55 3.99 -15.25
C GLU A 303 -25.16 3.95 -13.83
N LYS A 304 -26.36 4.52 -13.68
CA LYS A 304 -27.12 4.38 -12.43
C LYS A 304 -27.54 2.92 -12.22
N PRO A 305 -27.65 2.45 -10.96
CA PRO A 305 -28.19 1.12 -10.71
C PRO A 305 -29.61 0.97 -11.27
N GLU A 306 -29.96 -0.22 -11.73
CA GLU A 306 -31.26 -0.54 -12.30
C GLU A 306 -32.24 -1.02 -11.23
N GLN A 307 -33.54 -0.83 -11.46
CA GLN A 307 -34.59 -1.32 -10.57
C GLN A 307 -34.62 -2.84 -10.46
N HIS A 308 -34.22 -3.54 -11.52
CA HIS A 308 -34.15 -4.99 -11.58
C HIS A 308 -32.76 -5.39 -12.08
N VAL A 309 -32.06 -6.20 -11.29
CA VAL A 309 -30.74 -6.74 -11.64
C VAL A 309 -30.88 -8.24 -11.84
N SER A 310 -30.57 -8.73 -13.04
CA SER A 310 -30.51 -10.16 -13.35
C SER A 310 -29.19 -10.42 -14.09
N CYS A 311 -28.22 -11.00 -13.38
CA CYS A 311 -26.82 -11.05 -13.79
C CYS A 311 -26.16 -12.37 -13.38
N ARG A 312 -25.27 -12.89 -14.22
CA ARG A 312 -24.46 -14.06 -13.86
C ARG A 312 -23.30 -13.69 -12.95
N VAL A 313 -22.88 -14.63 -12.12
CA VAL A 313 -21.65 -14.54 -11.32
C VAL A 313 -20.44 -14.70 -12.24
N SER A 314 -19.77 -13.60 -12.55
CA SER A 314 -18.57 -13.58 -13.41
C SER A 314 -17.31 -14.11 -12.74
N LEU A 315 -17.28 -14.09 -11.40
CA LEU A 315 -16.17 -14.60 -10.58
C LEU A 315 -16.68 -15.06 -9.22
N LYS A 316 -16.20 -16.23 -8.80
CA LYS A 316 -16.26 -16.72 -7.42
C LYS A 316 -14.85 -16.65 -6.79
N GLY A 317 -14.56 -15.56 -6.11
CA GLY A 317 -13.28 -15.31 -5.43
C GLY A 317 -13.22 -15.94 -4.04
N THR A 318 -12.03 -16.32 -3.59
CA THR A 318 -11.76 -16.84 -2.24
C THR A 318 -11.61 -15.72 -1.21
N ASP A 319 -11.21 -16.07 0.02
CA ASP A 319 -10.74 -15.11 1.00
C ASP A 319 -9.43 -14.44 0.54
N ASN A 320 -9.17 -13.23 1.04
CA ASN A 320 -7.91 -12.49 0.91
C ASN A 320 -7.52 -12.07 -0.53
N ILE A 321 -8.48 -11.99 -1.46
CA ILE A 321 -8.25 -11.38 -2.78
C ILE A 321 -7.71 -9.96 -2.60
N SER A 322 -6.50 -9.71 -3.08
CA SER A 322 -5.86 -8.39 -3.00
C SER A 322 -6.17 -7.55 -4.23
N THR A 323 -5.99 -6.23 -4.12
CA THR A 323 -6.04 -5.36 -5.31
C THR A 323 -4.99 -5.72 -6.37
N ASP A 324 -3.90 -6.40 -5.99
CA ASP A 324 -2.89 -6.93 -6.92
C ASP A 324 -3.41 -8.16 -7.69
N ASP A 325 -4.33 -8.94 -7.10
CA ASP A 325 -5.05 -10.01 -7.80
C ASP A 325 -6.06 -9.42 -8.78
N ILE A 326 -6.85 -8.43 -8.35
CA ILE A 326 -7.87 -7.76 -9.16
C ILE A 326 -7.24 -7.01 -10.34
N THR A 327 -6.16 -6.28 -10.07
CA THR A 327 -5.48 -5.46 -11.06
C THR A 327 -3.98 -5.55 -10.79
N PRO A 328 -3.23 -6.33 -11.56
CA PRO A 328 -1.82 -6.53 -11.33
C PRO A 328 -1.00 -5.22 -11.29
N ALA A 329 0.02 -5.18 -10.43
CA ALA A 329 1.05 -4.16 -10.46
C ALA A 329 2.25 -4.57 -11.34
N GLY A 330 3.07 -3.58 -11.69
CA GLY A 330 4.27 -3.73 -12.51
C GLY A 330 4.42 -2.57 -13.50
N ALA A 331 5.54 -2.52 -14.20
CA ALA A 331 5.81 -1.47 -15.19
C ALA A 331 4.78 -1.47 -16.33
N GLU A 332 4.44 -2.66 -16.85
CA GLU A 332 3.45 -2.85 -17.90
C GLU A 332 2.08 -2.26 -17.50
N PHE A 333 1.50 -2.70 -16.39
CA PHE A 333 0.20 -2.21 -15.94
C PHE A 333 0.22 -0.75 -15.52
N SER A 334 1.33 -0.28 -14.96
CA SER A 334 1.49 1.13 -14.59
C SER A 334 1.48 2.03 -15.82
N SER A 335 1.99 1.54 -16.95
CA SER A 335 1.93 2.26 -18.22
C SER A 335 0.50 2.40 -18.76
N MET A 336 -0.45 1.54 -18.34
CA MET A 336 -1.83 1.51 -18.85
C MET A 336 -2.83 2.26 -17.97
N ARG A 337 -2.40 2.88 -16.86
CA ARG A 337 -3.30 3.48 -15.84
C ARG A 337 -4.27 4.53 -16.37
N SER A 338 -3.89 5.24 -17.44
CA SER A 338 -4.73 6.24 -18.11
C SER A 338 -5.59 5.66 -19.24
N ASN A 339 -5.61 4.34 -19.42
CA ASN A 339 -6.30 3.65 -20.49
C ASN A 339 -7.09 2.44 -19.95
N ILE A 340 -8.23 2.73 -19.32
CA ILE A 340 -9.11 1.70 -18.74
C ILE A 340 -9.50 0.62 -19.76
N PRO A 341 -9.91 0.93 -21.01
CA PRO A 341 -10.23 -0.10 -21.99
C PRO A 341 -9.10 -1.09 -22.28
N LEU A 342 -7.85 -0.64 -22.21
CA LEU A 342 -6.68 -1.50 -22.39
C LEU A 342 -6.39 -2.27 -21.10
N MET A 343 -6.36 -1.59 -19.97
CA MET A 343 -6.00 -2.15 -18.67
C MET A 343 -7.02 -3.21 -18.19
N SER A 344 -8.30 -3.02 -18.49
CA SER A 344 -9.38 -3.93 -18.08
C SER A 344 -9.23 -5.32 -18.69
N LYS A 345 -8.53 -5.48 -19.82
CA LYS A 345 -8.22 -6.80 -20.42
C LYS A 345 -7.41 -7.69 -19.49
N TYR A 346 -6.73 -7.09 -18.51
CA TYR A 346 -5.90 -7.79 -17.53
C TYR A 346 -6.53 -7.85 -16.13
N CYS A 347 -7.79 -7.45 -15.99
CA CYS A 347 -8.51 -7.56 -14.73
C CYS A 347 -8.55 -9.03 -14.30
N TYR A 348 -8.16 -9.31 -13.06
CA TYR A 348 -7.97 -10.66 -12.50
C TYR A 348 -7.00 -11.58 -13.23
N HIS A 349 -6.19 -11.08 -14.17
CA HIS A 349 -5.45 -11.97 -15.09
C HIS A 349 -4.49 -12.95 -14.40
N ARG A 350 -3.93 -12.58 -13.24
CA ARG A 350 -3.06 -13.48 -12.45
C ARG A 350 -3.83 -14.48 -11.59
N TYR A 351 -5.10 -14.18 -11.27
CA TYR A 351 -5.96 -14.99 -10.41
C TYR A 351 -6.88 -15.90 -11.24
N ASP A 352 -7.62 -15.32 -12.19
CA ASP A 352 -8.42 -15.99 -13.20
C ASP A 352 -8.18 -15.33 -14.57
N PRO A 353 -7.32 -15.91 -15.43
CA PRO A 353 -6.98 -15.38 -16.74
C PRO A 353 -8.17 -15.19 -17.68
N THR A 354 -9.28 -15.89 -17.44
CA THR A 354 -10.48 -15.88 -18.30
C THR A 354 -11.52 -14.86 -17.87
N PHE A 355 -11.36 -14.24 -16.69
CA PHE A 355 -12.33 -13.31 -16.13
C PHE A 355 -12.66 -12.15 -17.06
N ALA A 356 -11.66 -11.45 -17.59
CA ALA A 356 -11.89 -10.21 -18.34
C ALA A 356 -12.76 -10.45 -19.58
N GLU A 357 -12.48 -11.51 -20.35
CA GLU A 357 -13.29 -11.88 -21.51
C GLU A 357 -14.68 -12.39 -21.10
N ARG A 358 -14.78 -13.17 -20.03
CA ARG A 358 -16.07 -13.66 -19.51
C ARG A 358 -16.98 -12.51 -19.07
N ALA A 359 -16.49 -11.61 -18.21
CA ALA A 359 -17.25 -10.47 -17.72
C ALA A 359 -17.72 -9.57 -18.87
N LYS A 360 -16.82 -9.28 -19.81
CA LYS A 360 -17.15 -8.49 -21.00
C LYS A 360 -18.21 -9.15 -21.89
N ALA A 361 -18.14 -10.46 -22.09
CA ALA A 361 -19.13 -11.21 -22.88
C ALA A 361 -20.51 -11.25 -22.20
N LEU A 362 -20.56 -11.27 -20.86
CA LEU A 362 -21.81 -11.17 -20.10
C LEU A 362 -22.45 -9.78 -20.19
N GLY A 363 -21.65 -8.72 -20.36
CA GLY A 363 -22.09 -7.33 -20.47
C GLY A 363 -22.56 -6.71 -19.14
N LYS A 364 -23.24 -7.50 -18.30
CA LYS A 364 -23.55 -7.19 -16.90
C LYS A 364 -23.30 -8.43 -16.03
N SER A 365 -22.63 -8.25 -14.90
CA SER A 365 -22.31 -9.37 -14.02
C SER A 365 -22.21 -8.98 -12.55
N ILE A 366 -22.11 -9.99 -11.68
CA ILE A 366 -21.82 -9.86 -10.26
C ILE A 366 -20.50 -10.58 -9.95
N ILE A 367 -19.74 -10.07 -8.99
CA ILE A 367 -18.61 -10.77 -8.37
C ILE A 367 -19.01 -11.23 -6.98
N VAL A 368 -18.62 -12.45 -6.63
CA VAL A 368 -18.75 -13.02 -5.28
C VAL A 368 -17.35 -13.19 -4.68
N GLY A 369 -17.11 -12.71 -3.46
CA GLY A 369 -15.81 -12.78 -2.78
C GLY A 369 -15.87 -13.35 -1.36
N GLY A 370 -14.74 -13.83 -0.85
CA GLY A 370 -14.62 -14.30 0.54
C GLY A 370 -14.40 -13.16 1.54
N GLU A 371 -13.68 -13.45 2.61
CA GLU A 371 -13.26 -12.45 3.61
C GLU A 371 -12.16 -11.53 3.07
N ASN A 372 -12.10 -10.30 3.59
CA ASN A 372 -11.04 -9.33 3.35
C ASN A 372 -10.80 -9.05 1.85
N TYR A 373 -11.90 -8.98 1.10
CA TYR A 373 -11.88 -8.79 -0.34
C TYR A 373 -11.39 -7.37 -0.71
N GLY A 374 -10.45 -7.30 -1.66
CA GLY A 374 -9.86 -6.05 -2.13
C GLY A 374 -8.78 -5.48 -1.21
N GLN A 375 -8.09 -6.31 -0.43
CA GLN A 375 -7.04 -5.85 0.47
C GLN A 375 -5.81 -5.25 -0.24
N GLY A 376 -4.99 -4.49 0.49
CA GLY A 376 -3.68 -4.04 0.03
C GLY A 376 -3.66 -2.60 -0.52
N SER A 377 -3.30 -2.42 -1.79
CA SER A 377 -3.06 -1.10 -2.38
C SER A 377 -4.36 -0.31 -2.62
N SER A 378 -4.33 1.01 -2.47
CA SER A 378 -5.48 1.93 -2.62
C SER A 378 -5.94 2.15 -4.08
N ARG A 379 -5.40 1.40 -5.04
CA ARG A 379 -5.65 1.62 -6.48
C ARG A 379 -7.13 1.50 -6.83
N GLU A 380 -7.71 2.60 -7.27
CA GLU A 380 -9.09 2.66 -7.76
C GLU A 380 -9.31 1.85 -9.04
N HIS A 381 -8.26 1.56 -9.82
CA HIS A 381 -8.31 0.67 -10.98
C HIS A 381 -8.91 -0.71 -10.64
N ALA A 382 -8.74 -1.18 -9.40
CA ALA A 382 -9.36 -2.41 -8.93
C ALA A 382 -10.89 -2.34 -8.86
N ALA A 383 -11.49 -1.15 -8.85
CA ALA A 383 -12.94 -0.95 -9.00
C ALA A 383 -13.31 -0.54 -10.43
N ILE A 384 -12.52 0.33 -11.06
CA ILE A 384 -12.79 0.84 -12.41
C ILE A 384 -12.76 -0.29 -13.46
N ASN A 385 -11.78 -1.20 -13.38
CA ASN A 385 -11.63 -2.27 -14.37
C ASN A 385 -12.83 -3.25 -14.33
N PRO A 386 -13.26 -3.78 -13.16
CA PRO A 386 -14.50 -4.55 -13.07
C PRO A 386 -15.73 -3.76 -13.54
N MET A 387 -15.84 -2.48 -13.16
CA MET A 387 -16.96 -1.62 -13.58
C MET A 387 -17.04 -1.52 -15.11
N TYR A 388 -15.91 -1.24 -15.76
CA TYR A 388 -15.81 -1.13 -17.21
C TYR A 388 -16.17 -2.45 -17.92
N LEU A 389 -15.87 -3.59 -17.29
CA LEU A 389 -16.22 -4.92 -17.80
C LEU A 389 -17.69 -5.31 -17.55
N GLY A 390 -18.49 -4.44 -16.92
CA GLY A 390 -19.91 -4.67 -16.72
C GLY A 390 -20.32 -5.13 -15.31
N VAL A 391 -19.38 -5.21 -14.36
CA VAL A 391 -19.73 -5.61 -12.99
C VAL A 391 -20.62 -4.54 -12.35
N ARG A 392 -21.78 -4.96 -11.82
CA ARG A 392 -22.77 -4.08 -11.18
C ARG A 392 -22.74 -4.15 -9.66
N CYS A 393 -22.49 -5.35 -9.12
CA CYS A 393 -22.41 -5.57 -7.68
C CYS A 393 -21.21 -6.46 -7.33
N VAL A 394 -20.68 -6.25 -6.13
CA VAL A 394 -19.76 -7.15 -5.46
C VAL A 394 -20.42 -7.61 -4.17
N ILE A 395 -20.55 -8.93 -3.99
CA ILE A 395 -21.07 -9.53 -2.75
C ILE A 395 -19.93 -10.29 -2.08
N ALA A 396 -19.51 -9.90 -0.88
CA ALA A 396 -18.39 -10.56 -0.20
C ALA A 396 -18.68 -10.84 1.28
N MET A 397 -17.90 -11.70 1.93
CA MET A 397 -18.03 -11.88 3.39
C MET A 397 -17.57 -10.62 4.15
N SER A 398 -16.49 -9.99 3.68
CA SER A 398 -16.04 -8.67 4.12
C SER A 398 -15.21 -7.99 3.04
N ILE A 399 -15.21 -6.66 3.01
CA ILE A 399 -14.53 -5.85 1.99
C ILE A 399 -13.58 -4.87 2.68
N ALA A 400 -12.33 -4.78 2.21
CA ALA A 400 -11.35 -3.83 2.73
C ALA A 400 -11.82 -2.38 2.55
N ARG A 401 -11.66 -1.55 3.59
CA ARG A 401 -12.22 -0.18 3.70
C ARG A 401 -12.00 0.68 2.45
N ILE A 402 -10.75 0.80 1.99
CA ILE A 402 -10.41 1.65 0.83
C ILE A 402 -11.03 1.09 -0.46
N HIS A 403 -11.03 -0.23 -0.63
CA HIS A 403 -11.63 -0.84 -1.80
C HIS A 403 -13.15 -0.66 -1.82
N LYS A 404 -13.84 -0.77 -0.67
CA LYS A 404 -15.27 -0.44 -0.53
C LYS A 404 -15.55 0.98 -1.06
N GLY A 405 -14.76 1.97 -0.63
CA GLY A 405 -14.86 3.35 -1.10
C GLY A 405 -14.66 3.47 -2.62
N ASN A 406 -13.69 2.75 -3.18
CA ASN A 406 -13.46 2.74 -4.64
C ASN A 406 -14.63 2.10 -5.41
N LEU A 407 -15.23 1.03 -4.91
CA LEU A 407 -16.42 0.42 -5.52
C LEU A 407 -17.58 1.42 -5.58
N ILE A 408 -17.85 2.09 -4.46
CA ILE A 408 -18.88 3.13 -4.34
C ILE A 408 -18.60 4.28 -5.32
N ASN A 409 -17.37 4.78 -5.35
CA ASN A 409 -16.97 5.89 -6.23
C ASN A 409 -17.21 5.58 -7.70
N HIS A 410 -17.06 4.32 -8.09
CA HIS A 410 -17.24 3.83 -9.46
C HIS A 410 -18.57 3.10 -9.67
N GLY A 411 -19.56 3.32 -8.80
CA GLY A 411 -20.94 2.87 -9.03
C GLY A 411 -21.17 1.36 -8.96
N ILE A 412 -20.20 0.58 -8.48
CA ILE A 412 -20.41 -0.83 -8.12
C ILE A 412 -21.01 -0.87 -6.72
N VAL A 413 -22.11 -1.57 -6.53
CA VAL A 413 -22.75 -1.67 -5.21
C VAL A 413 -22.04 -2.74 -4.36
N PRO A 414 -21.34 -2.37 -3.27
CA PRO A 414 -20.76 -3.35 -2.36
C PRO A 414 -21.83 -3.88 -1.40
N MET A 415 -21.94 -5.21 -1.30
CA MET A 415 -22.87 -5.90 -0.42
C MET A 415 -22.14 -6.98 0.36
N LEU A 416 -22.63 -7.30 1.56
CA LEU A 416 -22.03 -8.28 2.45
C LEU A 416 -22.98 -9.45 2.71
N PHE A 417 -22.47 -10.68 2.61
CA PHE A 417 -23.23 -11.86 3.05
C PHE A 417 -23.54 -11.77 4.55
N GLU A 418 -24.74 -12.19 4.94
CA GLU A 418 -25.10 -12.36 6.35
C GLU A 418 -24.64 -13.72 6.91
N SER A 419 -24.43 -14.71 6.03
CA SER A 419 -24.02 -16.07 6.39
C SER A 419 -22.94 -16.60 5.46
N ARG A 420 -21.96 -17.30 6.03
CA ARG A 420 -20.93 -18.04 5.29
C ARG A 420 -21.54 -19.17 4.45
N GLU A 421 -22.63 -19.78 4.92
CA GLU A 421 -23.32 -20.86 4.23
C GLU A 421 -23.91 -20.38 2.89
N ASP A 422 -24.45 -19.17 2.84
CA ASP A 422 -24.98 -18.59 1.61
C ASP A 422 -23.86 -18.29 0.62
N TYR A 423 -22.73 -17.75 1.09
CA TYR A 423 -21.54 -17.63 0.27
C TYR A 423 -21.14 -19.00 -0.30
N GLU A 424 -21.06 -20.06 0.49
CA GLU A 424 -20.61 -21.38 0.02
C GLU A 424 -21.53 -22.04 -1.02
N LYS A 425 -22.83 -21.72 -1.01
CA LYS A 425 -23.80 -22.24 -1.99
C LYS A 425 -23.65 -21.61 -3.37
N ILE A 426 -23.13 -20.38 -3.48
CA ILE A 426 -23.01 -19.65 -4.74
C ILE A 426 -21.73 -20.06 -5.47
N GLU A 427 -21.88 -20.43 -6.74
CA GLU A 427 -20.81 -20.79 -7.66
C GLU A 427 -20.69 -19.77 -8.80
N GLN A 428 -19.60 -19.89 -9.56
CA GLN A 428 -19.43 -19.12 -10.77
C GLN A 428 -20.50 -19.51 -11.81
N ASP A 429 -20.91 -18.55 -12.63
CA ASP A 429 -21.97 -18.65 -13.64
C ASP A 429 -23.41 -18.80 -13.12
N ASP A 430 -23.64 -18.90 -11.80
CA ASP A 430 -24.99 -18.82 -11.21
C ASP A 430 -25.68 -17.52 -11.63
N LEU A 431 -26.99 -17.58 -11.90
CA LEU A 431 -27.80 -16.43 -12.27
C LEU A 431 -28.43 -15.85 -11.00
N LEU A 432 -28.00 -14.65 -10.61
CA LEU A 432 -28.54 -13.95 -9.47
C LEU A 432 -29.51 -12.85 -9.91
N GLU A 433 -30.61 -12.76 -9.19
CA GLU A 433 -31.70 -11.83 -9.45
C GLU A 433 -32.03 -11.00 -8.21
N ILE A 434 -32.25 -9.70 -8.41
CA ILE A 434 -32.64 -8.73 -7.39
C ILE A 434 -33.76 -7.87 -7.97
N GLU A 435 -35.00 -8.10 -7.51
CA GLU A 435 -36.16 -7.28 -7.85
C GLU A 435 -36.26 -6.08 -6.91
N GLY A 436 -36.66 -4.91 -7.43
CA GLY A 436 -36.85 -3.72 -6.59
C GLY A 436 -35.56 -3.18 -5.98
N PHE A 437 -34.42 -3.31 -6.68
CA PHE A 437 -33.10 -3.06 -6.12
C PHE A 437 -32.92 -1.63 -5.60
N LEU A 438 -33.40 -0.60 -6.33
CA LEU A 438 -33.29 0.79 -5.88
C LEU A 438 -34.12 1.07 -4.61
N ASP A 439 -35.23 0.35 -4.42
CA ASP A 439 -36.06 0.48 -3.22
C ASP A 439 -35.45 -0.25 -2.01
N GLN A 440 -34.69 -1.32 -2.26
CA GLN A 440 -34.03 -2.11 -1.22
C GLN A 440 -32.74 -1.45 -0.70
N ILE A 441 -31.97 -0.77 -1.55
CA ILE A 441 -30.71 -0.09 -1.15
C ILE A 441 -30.92 0.84 0.08
N PRO A 442 -31.93 1.74 0.11
CA PRO A 442 -32.22 2.59 1.27
C PRO A 442 -32.49 1.84 2.58
N THR A 443 -32.95 0.60 2.50
CA THR A 443 -33.21 -0.25 3.67
C THR A 443 -31.94 -0.89 4.24
N ARG A 444 -30.80 -0.74 3.55
CA ARG A 444 -29.49 -1.38 3.83
C ARG A 444 -29.51 -2.92 3.85
N ARG A 445 -30.57 -3.53 3.33
CA ARG A 445 -30.71 -4.98 3.22
C ARG A 445 -31.32 -5.31 1.87
N VAL A 446 -30.73 -6.26 1.17
CA VAL A 446 -31.16 -6.67 -0.18
C VAL A 446 -31.38 -8.17 -0.19
N VAL A 447 -32.53 -8.59 -0.71
CA VAL A 447 -32.85 -9.98 -1.00
C VAL A 447 -32.31 -10.33 -2.37
N VAL A 448 -31.43 -11.33 -2.42
CA VAL A 448 -30.85 -11.86 -3.65
C VAL A 448 -31.38 -13.27 -3.87
N LYS A 449 -31.83 -13.56 -5.08
CA LYS A 449 -32.30 -14.89 -5.48
C LYS A 449 -31.30 -15.53 -6.43
N ASP A 450 -30.84 -16.72 -6.10
CA ASP A 450 -30.14 -17.58 -7.05
C ASP A 450 -31.20 -18.36 -7.86
N VAL A 451 -31.37 -17.96 -9.12
CA VAL A 451 -32.34 -18.56 -10.04
C VAL A 451 -31.85 -19.92 -10.56
N THR A 452 -30.53 -20.14 -10.63
CA THR A 452 -29.96 -21.41 -11.07
C THR A 452 -30.27 -22.52 -10.06
N LYS A 453 -30.14 -22.22 -8.77
CA LYS A 453 -30.27 -23.20 -7.68
C LYS A 453 -31.60 -23.10 -6.93
N GLY A 454 -32.39 -22.07 -7.18
CA GLY A 454 -33.75 -21.95 -6.66
C GLY A 454 -33.84 -21.60 -5.17
N PHE A 455 -32.90 -20.80 -4.66
CA PHE A 455 -32.93 -20.31 -3.27
C PHE A 455 -32.73 -18.80 -3.21
N ALA A 456 -33.04 -18.19 -2.06
CA ALA A 456 -32.83 -16.77 -1.82
C ALA A 456 -32.12 -16.55 -0.49
N PHE A 457 -31.37 -15.47 -0.41
CA PHE A 457 -30.58 -15.09 0.76
C PHE A 457 -30.60 -13.57 0.93
N ASN A 458 -30.27 -13.12 2.14
CA ASN A 458 -30.14 -11.69 2.43
C ASN A 458 -28.68 -11.27 2.40
N VAL A 459 -28.45 -10.08 1.87
CA VAL A 459 -27.17 -9.38 1.98
C VAL A 459 -27.40 -8.02 2.62
N ARG A 460 -26.40 -7.53 3.35
CA ARG A 460 -26.46 -6.21 4.00
C ARG A 460 -25.54 -5.21 3.32
N LEU A 461 -25.88 -3.92 3.43
CA LEU A 461 -25.09 -2.81 2.92
C LEU A 461 -24.60 -1.97 4.10
N GLU A 462 -23.28 -1.97 4.33
CA GLU A 462 -22.64 -1.13 5.34
C GLU A 462 -22.23 0.21 4.73
N LEU A 463 -23.25 1.04 4.43
CA LEU A 463 -23.10 2.37 3.81
C LEU A 463 -23.66 3.46 4.74
N THR A 464 -22.91 4.55 4.85
CA THR A 464 -23.40 5.82 5.40
C THR A 464 -24.45 6.44 4.48
N ASP A 465 -25.22 7.41 4.98
CA ASP A 465 -26.24 8.10 4.16
C ASP A 465 -25.61 8.83 2.95
N SER A 466 -24.41 9.39 3.11
CA SER A 466 -23.67 10.02 2.02
C SER A 466 -23.19 9.01 0.99
N GLU A 467 -22.61 7.88 1.41
CA GLU A 467 -22.19 6.81 0.49
C GLU A 467 -23.39 6.23 -0.28
N MET A 468 -24.53 6.10 0.39
CA MET A 468 -25.77 5.63 -0.22
C MET A 468 -26.26 6.58 -1.32
N ALA A 469 -26.24 7.89 -1.10
CA ALA A 469 -26.56 8.88 -2.12
C ALA A 469 -25.63 8.80 -3.33
N VAL A 470 -24.34 8.54 -3.10
CA VAL A 470 -23.34 8.34 -4.17
C VAL A 470 -23.66 7.08 -4.99
N VAL A 471 -23.93 5.95 -4.33
CA VAL A 471 -24.29 4.69 -5.01
C VAL A 471 -25.55 4.87 -5.87
N LEU A 472 -26.60 5.48 -5.33
CA LEU A 472 -27.86 5.72 -6.05
C LEU A 472 -27.69 6.67 -7.24
N ALA A 473 -26.74 7.60 -7.18
CA ALA A 473 -26.39 8.45 -8.31
C ALA A 473 -25.61 7.72 -9.41
N GLY A 474 -25.16 6.48 -9.16
CA GLY A 474 -24.28 5.72 -10.04
C GLY A 474 -22.81 6.11 -9.88
N GLY A 475 -22.37 6.47 -8.68
CA GLY A 475 -20.98 6.78 -8.36
C GLY A 475 -20.66 8.27 -8.20
N GLN A 476 -19.44 8.54 -7.73
CA GLN A 476 -19.02 9.84 -7.20
C GLN A 476 -19.03 10.93 -8.27
N LEU A 477 -18.62 10.63 -9.50
CA LEU A 477 -18.59 11.61 -10.58
C LEU A 477 -19.99 12.09 -10.98
N ARG A 478 -20.97 11.18 -10.99
CA ARG A 478 -22.36 11.55 -11.25
C ARG A 478 -22.97 12.32 -10.09
N TYR A 479 -22.73 11.85 -8.87
CA TYR A 479 -23.18 12.55 -7.68
C TYR A 479 -22.66 13.99 -7.65
N LEU A 480 -21.36 14.20 -7.88
CA LEU A 480 -20.76 15.53 -7.94
C LEU A 480 -21.32 16.38 -9.09
N LYS A 481 -21.52 15.78 -10.28
CA LYS A 481 -22.16 16.48 -11.41
C LYS A 481 -23.55 16.98 -11.01
N ASP A 482 -24.37 16.13 -10.39
CA ASP A 482 -25.72 16.49 -9.95
C ASP A 482 -25.70 17.61 -8.90
N GLN A 483 -24.70 17.64 -7.99
CA GLN A 483 -24.52 18.73 -7.03
C GLN A 483 -24.13 20.05 -7.73
N LEU A 484 -23.13 20.01 -8.62
CA LEU A 484 -22.68 21.19 -9.35
C LEU A 484 -23.77 21.79 -10.26
N VAL A 485 -24.65 20.95 -10.82
CA VAL A 485 -25.85 21.41 -11.54
C VAL A 485 -26.83 22.10 -10.59
N LYS A 486 -27.12 21.52 -9.42
CA LYS A 486 -27.99 22.12 -8.41
C LYS A 486 -27.47 23.45 -7.88
N GLU A 487 -26.15 23.57 -7.73
CA GLU A 487 -25.46 24.80 -7.30
C GLU A 487 -25.34 25.84 -8.42
N GLY A 488 -25.71 25.49 -9.67
CA GLY A 488 -25.61 26.38 -10.82
C GLY A 488 -24.19 26.63 -11.32
N VAL A 489 -23.22 25.82 -10.87
CA VAL A 489 -21.81 25.90 -11.29
C VAL A 489 -21.65 25.41 -12.73
N ILE A 490 -22.40 24.37 -13.10
CA ILE A 490 -22.43 23.82 -14.47
C ILE A 490 -23.87 23.67 -14.96
N LYS A 491 -24.07 23.67 -16.28
CA LYS A 491 -25.38 23.43 -16.89
C LYS A 491 -25.69 21.94 -16.95
N GLU A 492 -26.98 21.60 -16.83
CA GLU A 492 -27.47 20.25 -17.12
C GLU A 492 -27.24 19.97 -18.62
N SER A 493 -26.50 18.89 -18.91
CA SER A 493 -26.06 18.51 -20.26
C SER A 493 -26.66 17.19 -20.70
#